data_AF-A0A502BXG3-F1
#
_entry.id   AF-A0A502BXG3-F1
#
_cell.length_a   1.000
_cell.length_b   1.000
_cell.length_c   1.000
_cell.angle_alpha   90.00
_cell.angle_beta   90.00
_cell.angle_gamma   90.00
#
_symmetry.space_group_name_H-M   'P 1'
#
loop_
_entity.id
_entity.type
_entity.pdbx_description
1 polymer ?
#
loop_
_entity_poly.entity_id
_entity_poly.type
_entity_poly.pdbx_seq_one_letter_code
_entity_poly.pdbx_strand_id
1 'polypeptide(L)'
;MRKNSQWIALASLVFATGSTAASDRGPLAPLFRAGEGDTRAALMIRDGRVVEKRYAAGYSDANRFVSWSMANTVTAILVGELVAEGKLSLDAPAPIAEWHRANDPRGAITLRMLLNMSSGLQHTEVGDPVEASDTNQVLFVSGTQKMAARAIGVPLEARPGAKFEYSSLTT
;
A
#
# COMPACT_ATOMS: atom_id res chain seq x y z
N MET A 1 68.31 32.24 -18.70
CA MET A 1 68.04 31.50 -17.44
C MET A 1 66.86 32.16 -16.74
N ARG A 2 65.88 31.34 -16.30
CA ARG A 2 64.71 31.62 -15.40
C ARG A 2 63.62 32.53 -15.97
N LYS A 3 62.52 31.99 -16.54
CA LYS A 3 61.34 31.27 -16.00
C LYS A 3 60.19 32.20 -15.55
N ASN A 4 59.11 32.10 -16.32
CA ASN A 4 57.70 32.46 -16.13
C ASN A 4 57.20 32.43 -14.68
N SER A 5 56.16 33.23 -14.38
CA SER A 5 54.88 32.68 -13.92
C SER A 5 53.75 33.70 -14.09
N GLN A 6 52.73 33.29 -14.85
CA GLN A 6 51.44 33.93 -15.01
C GLN A 6 50.60 33.67 -13.76
N TRP A 7 49.92 34.69 -13.26
CA TRP A 7 48.92 34.52 -12.20
C TRP A 7 47.60 34.08 -12.84
N ILE A 8 47.25 32.81 -12.68
CA ILE A 8 45.93 32.27 -13.01
C ILE A 8 45.02 32.54 -11.81
N ALA A 9 43.97 33.32 -12.01
CA ALA A 9 42.85 33.40 -11.09
C ALA A 9 42.03 32.11 -11.18
N LEU A 10 42.08 31.27 -10.15
CA LEU A 10 41.13 30.18 -9.96
C LEU A 10 39.89 30.74 -9.28
N ALA A 11 38.90 31.15 -10.09
CA ALA A 11 37.53 31.23 -9.62
C ALA A 11 37.01 29.80 -9.54
N SER A 12 36.92 29.25 -8.32
CA SER A 12 36.24 28.00 -8.07
C SER A 12 34.76 28.17 -8.43
N LEU A 13 34.35 27.72 -9.62
CA LEU A 13 32.95 27.43 -9.90
C LEU A 13 32.54 26.28 -8.99
N VAL A 14 31.91 26.62 -7.86
CA VAL A 14 31.03 25.69 -7.18
C VAL A 14 29.91 25.41 -8.16
N PHE A 15 29.94 24.24 -8.81
CA PHE A 15 28.73 23.65 -9.32
C PHE A 15 27.86 23.37 -8.10
N ALA A 16 26.99 24.32 -7.76
CA ALA A 16 25.77 23.97 -7.10
C ALA A 16 25.14 22.93 -8.02
N THR A 17 25.16 21.67 -7.60
CA THR A 17 24.20 20.69 -8.10
C THR A 17 22.86 21.30 -7.71
N GLY A 18 22.30 22.08 -8.63
CA GLY A 18 20.93 22.50 -8.55
C GLY A 18 20.13 21.21 -8.54
N SER A 19 19.79 20.73 -7.34
CA SER A 19 18.48 20.15 -7.15
C SER A 19 17.56 21.20 -7.71
N THR A 20 17.01 20.93 -8.90
CA THR A 20 15.95 21.74 -9.45
C THR A 20 14.87 21.69 -8.39
N ALA A 21 14.79 22.74 -7.57
CA ALA A 21 13.69 22.95 -6.66
C ALA A 21 12.45 22.78 -7.54
N ALA A 22 11.67 21.73 -7.26
CA ALA A 22 10.48 21.42 -8.03
C ALA A 22 9.66 22.72 -8.11
N SER A 23 9.42 23.25 -9.31
CA SER A 23 8.86 24.59 -9.46
C SER A 23 7.60 24.75 -8.59
N ASP A 24 7.40 25.83 -7.83
CA ASP A 24 6.18 26.00 -7.02
C ASP A 24 4.88 26.20 -7.82
N ARG A 25 4.94 25.94 -9.14
CA ARG A 25 3.84 26.04 -10.09
C ARG A 25 3.35 24.64 -10.45
N GLY A 26 2.07 24.56 -10.83
CA GLY A 26 1.41 23.32 -11.25
C GLY A 26 0.42 22.78 -10.20
N PRO A 27 -0.60 22.01 -10.64
CA PRO A 27 -1.63 21.49 -9.75
C PRO A 27 -1.13 20.53 -8.67
N LEU A 28 0.04 19.89 -8.83
CA LEU A 28 0.61 19.03 -7.78
C LEU A 28 1.45 19.79 -6.75
N ALA A 29 1.83 21.06 -7.00
CA ALA A 29 2.70 21.82 -6.10
C ALA A 29 2.19 21.92 -4.65
N PRO A 30 0.87 22.12 -4.38
CA PRO A 30 0.37 22.20 -3.01
C PRO A 30 0.67 20.95 -2.17
N LEU A 31 0.71 19.75 -2.77
CA LEU A 31 0.92 18.49 -2.05
C LEU A 31 2.31 18.37 -1.39
N PHE A 32 3.26 19.22 -1.79
CA PHE A 32 4.67 19.17 -1.34
C PHE A 32 5.04 20.34 -0.43
N ARG A 33 4.07 21.17 -0.02
CA ARG A 33 4.34 22.29 0.89
C ARG A 33 4.55 21.78 2.31
N ALA A 34 5.40 22.48 3.06
CA ALA A 34 5.61 22.20 4.47
C ALA A 34 4.28 22.33 5.24
N GLY A 35 3.97 21.34 6.07
CA GLY A 35 2.76 21.30 6.88
C GLY A 35 1.54 20.59 6.25
N GLU A 36 1.57 20.28 4.96
CA GLU A 36 0.47 19.56 4.27
C GLU A 36 0.60 18.03 4.41
N GLY A 37 1.82 17.50 4.55
CA GLY A 37 2.10 16.07 4.70
C GLY A 37 3.51 15.68 4.24
N ASP A 38 3.85 14.38 4.34
CA ASP A 38 5.12 13.81 3.84
C ASP A 38 4.93 13.21 2.43
N THR A 39 4.48 14.02 1.46
CA THR A 39 4.28 13.55 0.09
C THR A 39 5.62 13.29 -0.58
N ARG A 40 5.89 12.03 -0.96
CA ARG A 40 7.15 11.63 -1.61
C ARG A 40 7.09 11.66 -3.13
N ALA A 41 5.93 11.36 -3.69
CA ALA A 41 5.68 11.33 -5.13
C ALA A 41 4.21 11.59 -5.43
N ALA A 42 3.92 12.30 -6.53
CA ALA A 42 2.58 12.53 -7.04
C ALA A 42 2.59 12.50 -8.57
N LEU A 43 1.53 11.93 -9.14
CA LEU A 43 1.35 11.75 -10.57
C LEU A 43 -0.05 12.22 -10.96
N MET A 44 -0.15 13.06 -12.00
CA MET A 44 -1.41 13.42 -12.60
C MET A 44 -1.52 12.76 -13.98
N ILE A 45 -2.57 11.97 -14.16
CA ILE A 45 -2.91 11.32 -15.43
C ILE A 45 -4.20 11.93 -15.96
N ARG A 46 -4.22 12.33 -17.24
CA ARG A 46 -5.40 12.76 -17.97
C ARG A 46 -5.41 12.06 -19.33
N ASP A 47 -6.53 11.47 -19.70
CA ASP A 47 -6.73 10.77 -20.97
C ASP A 47 -5.64 9.71 -21.26
N GLY A 48 -5.31 8.92 -20.22
CA GLY A 48 -4.27 7.88 -20.29
C GLY A 48 -2.83 8.39 -20.40
N ARG A 49 -2.60 9.71 -20.32
CA ARG A 49 -1.27 10.32 -20.39
C ARG A 49 -0.90 10.99 -19.09
N VAL A 50 0.36 10.83 -18.69
CA VAL A 50 0.94 11.60 -17.59
C VAL A 50 1.07 13.05 -18.03
N VAL A 51 0.42 13.97 -17.31
CA VAL A 51 0.47 15.41 -17.57
C VAL A 51 1.32 16.17 -16.57
N GLU A 52 1.53 15.63 -15.36
CA GLU A 52 2.49 16.14 -14.38
C GLU A 52 3.04 14.99 -13.51
N LYS A 53 4.33 15.08 -13.19
CA LYS A 53 5.02 14.27 -12.18
C LYS A 53 5.72 15.20 -11.20
N ARG A 54 5.64 14.90 -9.91
CA ARG A 54 6.46 15.56 -8.90
C ARG A 54 6.96 14.58 -7.86
N TYR A 55 8.18 14.82 -7.40
CA TYR A 55 8.86 14.04 -6.37
C TYR A 55 9.41 14.98 -5.31
N ALA A 56 9.42 14.52 -4.06
CA ALA A 56 10.12 15.21 -2.99
C ALA A 56 11.64 15.13 -3.20
N ALA A 57 12.39 16.00 -2.50
CA ALA A 57 13.85 15.98 -2.56
C ALA A 57 14.39 14.58 -2.22
N GLY A 58 15.27 14.05 -3.09
CA GLY A 58 15.85 12.70 -2.94
C GLY A 58 15.00 11.55 -3.52
N TYR A 59 13.81 11.83 -4.06
CA TYR A 59 12.97 10.84 -4.75
C TYR A 59 12.91 11.07 -6.26
N SER A 60 12.59 10.01 -6.99
CA SER A 60 12.50 9.96 -8.45
C SER A 60 11.65 8.78 -8.91
N ASP A 61 11.42 8.65 -10.21
CA ASP A 61 10.82 7.48 -10.86
C ASP A 61 11.55 6.15 -10.56
N ALA A 62 12.83 6.20 -10.13
CA ALA A 62 13.59 5.00 -9.80
C ALA A 62 13.25 4.43 -8.40
N ASN A 63 12.54 5.20 -7.55
CA ASN A 63 12.21 4.78 -6.20
C ASN A 63 11.04 3.78 -6.21
N ARG A 64 11.16 2.72 -5.40
CA ARG A 64 10.04 1.84 -5.04
C ARG A 64 9.40 2.34 -3.76
N PHE A 65 8.07 2.45 -3.76
CA PHE A 65 7.29 2.90 -2.61
C PHE A 65 6.53 1.74 -1.99
N VAL A 66 6.35 1.77 -0.67
CA VAL A 66 5.43 0.86 0.01
C VAL A 66 4.02 1.25 -0.38
N SER A 67 3.29 0.31 -1.00
CA SER A 67 1.94 0.52 -1.53
C SER A 67 0.87 0.55 -0.43
N TRP A 68 1.18 -0.01 0.74
CA TRP A 68 0.20 -0.28 1.80
C TRP A 68 -1.03 -0.99 1.22
N SER A 69 -2.22 -0.62 1.66
CA SER A 69 -3.49 -1.25 1.25
C SER A 69 -3.87 -1.08 -0.21
N MET A 70 -3.10 -0.35 -1.03
CA MET A 70 -3.24 -0.46 -2.49
C MET A 70 -3.01 -1.90 -2.97
N ALA A 71 -2.23 -2.71 -2.22
CA ALA A 71 -2.05 -4.13 -2.49
C ALA A 71 -3.39 -4.90 -2.55
N ASN A 72 -4.36 -4.55 -1.70
CA ASN A 72 -5.68 -5.19 -1.66
C ASN A 72 -6.42 -5.04 -3.01
N THR A 73 -6.21 -3.92 -3.70
CA THR A 73 -6.78 -3.71 -5.05
C THR A 73 -6.16 -4.66 -6.07
N VAL A 74 -4.85 -4.91 -5.98
CA VAL A 74 -4.17 -5.87 -6.85
C VAL A 74 -4.70 -7.29 -6.58
N THR A 75 -4.84 -7.69 -5.31
CA THR A 75 -5.48 -8.97 -4.95
C THR A 75 -6.90 -9.07 -5.54
N ALA A 76 -7.71 -8.03 -5.38
CA ALA A 76 -9.08 -8.01 -5.91
C ALA A 76 -9.14 -8.13 -7.44
N ILE A 77 -8.21 -7.48 -8.17
CA ILE A 77 -8.11 -7.62 -9.63
C ILE A 77 -7.77 -9.05 -10.04
N LEU A 78 -6.79 -9.67 -9.40
CA LEU A 78 -6.39 -11.07 -9.68
C LEU A 78 -7.54 -12.04 -9.38
N VAL A 79 -8.27 -11.83 -8.29
CA VAL A 79 -9.49 -12.60 -8.01
C VAL A 79 -10.55 -12.36 -9.08
N GLY A 80 -10.72 -11.12 -9.54
CA GLY A 80 -11.61 -10.76 -10.64
C GLY A 80 -11.29 -11.50 -11.94
N GLU A 81 -10.01 -11.65 -12.29
CA GLU A 81 -9.58 -12.45 -13.44
C GLU A 81 -10.00 -13.92 -13.28
N LEU A 82 -9.74 -14.52 -12.11
CA LEU A 82 -10.13 -15.90 -11.83
C LEU A 82 -11.66 -16.11 -11.85
N VAL A 83 -12.44 -15.09 -11.45
CA VAL A 83 -13.91 -15.11 -11.58
C VAL A 83 -14.33 -15.03 -13.04
N ALA A 84 -13.71 -14.16 -13.83
CA ALA A 84 -13.99 -14.04 -15.27
C ALA A 84 -13.65 -15.35 -16.03
N GLU A 85 -12.63 -16.08 -15.59
CA GLU A 85 -12.26 -17.40 -16.10
C GLU A 85 -13.13 -18.54 -15.58
N GLY A 86 -14.10 -18.27 -14.70
CA GLY A 86 -14.97 -19.28 -14.08
C GLY A 86 -14.27 -20.20 -13.08
N LYS A 87 -13.04 -19.87 -12.65
CA LYS A 87 -12.26 -20.63 -11.66
C LYS A 87 -12.66 -20.33 -10.22
N LEU A 88 -13.19 -19.13 -9.97
CA LEU A 88 -13.76 -18.71 -8.70
C LEU A 88 -15.17 -18.16 -8.91
N SER A 89 -15.97 -18.12 -7.84
CA SER A 89 -17.26 -17.44 -7.81
C SER A 89 -17.33 -16.55 -6.58
N LEU A 90 -17.77 -15.31 -6.76
CA LEU A 90 -17.87 -14.32 -5.69
C LEU A 90 -18.83 -14.78 -4.58
N ASP A 91 -19.92 -15.43 -4.95
CA ASP A 91 -20.97 -15.87 -4.01
C ASP A 91 -20.77 -17.31 -3.53
N ALA A 92 -19.71 -17.98 -3.97
CA ALA A 92 -19.30 -19.25 -3.40
C ALA A 92 -18.62 -19.03 -2.04
N PRO A 93 -18.68 -20.03 -1.14
CA PRO A 93 -17.87 -20.04 0.07
C PRO A 93 -16.38 -19.82 -0.26
N ALA A 94 -15.68 -19.08 0.58
CA ALA A 94 -14.26 -18.84 0.42
C ALA A 94 -13.49 -20.18 0.41
N PRO A 95 -12.47 -20.35 -0.45
CA PRO A 95 -11.74 -21.61 -0.61
C PRO A 95 -10.71 -21.84 0.52
N ILE A 96 -11.13 -21.70 1.78
CA ILE A 96 -10.31 -21.92 2.98
C ILE A 96 -10.73 -23.23 3.63
N ALA A 97 -9.93 -24.29 3.45
CA ALA A 97 -10.27 -25.66 3.83
C ALA A 97 -10.64 -25.81 5.32
N GLU A 98 -10.00 -25.05 6.19
CA GLU A 98 -10.21 -25.06 7.64
C GLU A 98 -11.61 -24.64 8.05
N TRP A 99 -12.28 -23.81 7.24
CA TRP A 99 -13.63 -23.29 7.52
C TRP A 99 -14.74 -24.23 7.04
N HIS A 100 -14.42 -25.28 6.28
CA HIS A 100 -15.38 -26.26 5.75
C HIS A 100 -15.56 -27.50 6.63
N ARG A 101 -15.03 -27.45 7.87
CA ARG A 101 -15.23 -28.52 8.85
C ARG A 101 -16.67 -28.51 9.36
N ALA A 102 -17.16 -29.68 9.75
CA ALA A 102 -18.50 -29.80 10.32
C ALA A 102 -18.68 -28.83 11.50
N ASN A 103 -19.78 -28.08 11.48
CA ASN A 103 -20.16 -27.09 12.48
C ASN A 103 -19.25 -25.85 12.60
N ASP A 104 -18.39 -25.56 11.62
CA ASP A 104 -17.67 -24.28 11.57
C ASP A 104 -18.54 -23.21 10.88
N PRO A 105 -19.00 -22.17 11.59
CA PRO A 105 -19.86 -21.13 11.01
C PRO A 105 -19.14 -20.26 9.97
N ARG A 106 -17.80 -20.29 9.92
CA ARG A 106 -17.02 -19.55 8.92
C ARG A 106 -17.16 -20.13 7.52
N GLY A 107 -17.65 -21.36 7.37
CA GLY A 107 -17.97 -21.95 6.07
C GLY A 107 -19.02 -21.17 5.27
N ALA A 108 -19.77 -20.27 5.92
CA ALA A 108 -20.71 -19.36 5.27
C ALA A 108 -20.08 -18.07 4.72
N ILE A 109 -18.80 -17.79 5.03
CA ILE A 109 -18.09 -16.62 4.49
C ILE A 109 -17.87 -16.85 2.99
N THR A 110 -18.38 -15.94 2.17
CA THR A 110 -18.16 -15.97 0.71
C THR A 110 -16.89 -15.22 0.31
N LEU A 111 -16.40 -15.48 -0.89
CA LEU A 111 -15.29 -14.73 -1.47
C LEU A 111 -15.61 -13.22 -1.58
N ARG A 112 -16.86 -12.87 -1.93
CA ARG A 112 -17.35 -11.49 -1.94
C ARG A 112 -17.24 -10.83 -0.57
N MET A 113 -17.58 -11.56 0.50
CA MET A 113 -17.52 -11.02 1.86
C MET A 113 -16.08 -10.75 2.32
N LEU A 114 -15.09 -11.54 1.88
CA LEU A 114 -13.69 -11.25 2.13
C LEU A 114 -13.25 -9.98 1.39
N LEU A 115 -13.52 -9.91 0.08
CA LEU A 115 -13.14 -8.76 -0.76
C LEU A 115 -13.82 -7.44 -0.35
N ASN A 116 -15.03 -7.53 0.22
CA ASN A 116 -15.79 -6.37 0.69
C ASN A 116 -15.61 -6.10 2.18
N MET A 117 -14.68 -6.80 2.85
CA MET A 117 -14.38 -6.60 4.27
C MET A 117 -15.64 -6.71 5.15
N SER A 118 -16.45 -7.73 4.87
CA SER A 118 -17.71 -8.02 5.55
C SER A 118 -17.78 -9.49 5.99
N SER A 119 -16.64 -10.08 6.32
CA SER A 119 -16.53 -11.50 6.68
C SER A 119 -17.14 -11.82 8.05
N GLY A 120 -17.20 -10.82 8.95
CA GLY A 120 -17.60 -11.00 10.34
C GLY A 120 -16.51 -11.65 11.21
N LEU A 121 -15.30 -11.85 10.67
CA LEU A 121 -14.11 -12.24 11.43
C LEU A 121 -13.67 -11.10 12.33
N GLN A 122 -13.22 -11.42 13.53
CA GLN A 122 -12.69 -10.45 14.48
C GLN A 122 -11.41 -9.79 13.95
N HIS A 123 -11.36 -8.46 13.93
CA HIS A 123 -10.15 -7.78 13.49
C HIS A 123 -9.96 -6.39 14.10
N THR A 124 -8.74 -6.10 14.56
CA THR A 124 -8.31 -4.75 14.95
C THR A 124 -7.31 -4.20 13.96
N GLU A 125 -7.76 -3.32 13.05
CA GLU A 125 -6.88 -2.69 12.05
C GLU A 125 -5.88 -1.73 12.70
N VAL A 126 -6.36 -0.87 13.59
CA VAL A 126 -5.55 0.11 14.31
C VAL A 126 -5.81 -0.06 15.80
N GLY A 127 -4.77 -0.37 16.56
CA GLY A 127 -4.83 -0.56 18.01
C GLY A 127 -4.21 0.61 18.77
N ASP A 128 -4.55 0.70 20.05
CA ASP A 128 -3.89 1.57 21.02
C ASP A 128 -3.48 0.72 22.25
N PRO A 129 -2.18 0.46 22.47
CA PRO A 129 -1.04 0.97 21.69
C PRO A 129 -0.96 0.35 20.28
N VAL A 130 -0.19 0.96 19.38
CA VAL A 130 -0.16 0.62 17.94
C VAL A 130 0.19 -0.84 17.65
N GLU A 131 1.03 -1.46 18.48
CA GLU A 131 1.38 -2.88 18.43
C GLU A 131 0.22 -3.81 18.80
N ALA A 132 -0.86 -3.33 19.42
CA ALA A 132 -2.04 -4.13 19.72
C ALA A 132 -2.89 -4.42 18.47
N SER A 133 -2.65 -3.73 17.35
CA SER A 133 -3.30 -4.00 16.05
C SER A 133 -2.95 -5.40 15.53
N ASP A 134 -3.95 -6.13 15.03
CA ASP A 134 -3.73 -7.40 14.34
C ASP A 134 -2.87 -7.23 13.09
N THR A 135 -3.06 -6.13 12.36
CA THR A 135 -2.27 -5.77 11.17
C THR A 135 -0.79 -5.58 11.53
N ASN A 136 -0.49 -4.82 12.59
CA ASN A 136 0.91 -4.62 13.00
C ASN A 136 1.52 -5.90 13.59
N GLN A 137 0.71 -6.72 14.23
CA GLN A 137 1.15 -8.01 14.74
C GLN A 137 1.63 -8.93 13.61
N VAL A 138 0.91 -9.00 12.48
CA VAL A 138 1.34 -9.84 11.34
C VAL A 138 2.46 -9.23 10.51
N LEU A 139 2.50 -7.90 10.39
CA LEU A 139 3.49 -7.22 9.55
C LEU A 139 4.85 -7.06 10.23
N PHE A 140 4.87 -6.76 11.54
CA PHE A 140 6.09 -6.27 12.21
C PHE A 140 6.48 -7.03 13.48
N VAL A 141 5.52 -7.58 14.23
CA VAL A 141 5.82 -8.15 15.56
C VAL A 141 6.03 -9.67 15.52
N SER A 142 5.00 -10.41 15.09
CA SER A 142 4.97 -11.87 15.14
C SER A 142 5.59 -12.54 13.90
N GLY A 143 5.95 -11.73 12.89
CA GLY A 143 6.57 -12.16 11.64
C GLY A 143 5.56 -12.64 10.58
N THR A 144 5.84 -12.30 9.33
CA THR A 144 4.96 -12.52 8.16
C THR A 144 4.70 -13.98 7.83
N GLN A 145 5.57 -14.90 8.26
CA GLN A 145 5.48 -16.33 7.95
C GLN A 145 4.22 -17.00 8.51
N LYS A 146 3.61 -16.42 9.55
CA LYS A 146 2.38 -16.95 10.18
C LYS A 146 1.13 -16.16 9.81
N MET A 147 1.22 -15.20 8.89
CA MET A 147 0.11 -14.28 8.55
C MET A 147 -1.13 -15.04 8.09
N ALA A 148 -0.98 -15.97 7.13
CA ALA A 148 -2.09 -16.78 6.63
C ALA A 148 -2.73 -17.63 7.74
N ALA A 149 -1.91 -18.33 8.53
CA ALA A 149 -2.40 -19.15 9.64
C ALA A 149 -3.17 -18.32 10.68
N ARG A 150 -2.71 -17.10 10.97
CA ARG A 150 -3.41 -16.18 11.87
C ARG A 150 -4.74 -15.71 11.26
N ALA A 151 -4.75 -15.25 10.02
CA ALA A 151 -5.97 -14.83 9.31
C ALA A 151 -7.03 -15.95 9.25
N ILE A 152 -6.61 -17.18 8.95
CA ILE A 152 -7.49 -18.36 8.91
C ILE A 152 -8.04 -18.72 10.30
N GLY A 153 -7.22 -18.55 11.34
CA GLY A 153 -7.52 -18.94 12.72
C GLY A 153 -8.49 -18.00 13.44
N VAL A 154 -8.72 -16.80 12.92
CA VAL A 154 -9.57 -15.77 13.55
C VAL A 154 -11.02 -16.28 13.74
N PRO A 155 -11.63 -16.07 14.93
CA PRO A 155 -13.03 -16.41 15.17
C PRO A 155 -13.98 -15.37 14.55
N LEU A 156 -15.26 -15.75 14.40
CA LEU A 156 -16.31 -14.77 14.09
C LEU A 156 -16.64 -13.94 15.33
N GLU A 157 -16.86 -12.65 15.13
CA GLU A 157 -17.50 -11.75 16.10
C GLU A 157 -18.88 -11.26 15.62
N ALA A 158 -19.18 -11.42 14.33
CA ALA A 158 -20.48 -11.12 13.74
C ALA A 158 -20.88 -12.21 12.72
N ARG A 159 -22.16 -12.24 12.35
CA ARG A 159 -22.61 -13.11 11.24
C ARG A 159 -21.92 -12.66 9.93
N PRO A 160 -21.50 -13.59 9.05
CA PRO A 160 -20.95 -13.22 7.75
C PRO A 160 -21.90 -12.31 6.96
N GLY A 161 -21.35 -11.22 6.42
CA GLY A 161 -22.08 -10.18 5.69
C GLY A 161 -22.87 -9.19 6.55
N ALA A 162 -22.90 -9.33 7.87
CA ALA A 162 -23.76 -8.49 8.72
C ALA A 162 -23.22 -7.08 8.97
N LYS A 163 -21.91 -6.87 8.86
CA LYS A 163 -21.28 -5.56 9.01
C LYS A 163 -20.04 -5.45 8.12
N PHE A 164 -19.68 -4.21 7.81
CA PHE A 164 -18.37 -3.86 7.27
C PHE A 164 -17.38 -3.66 8.43
N GLU A 165 -16.19 -4.21 8.29
CA GLU A 165 -15.05 -3.99 9.17
C GLU A 165 -13.77 -4.07 8.33
N TYR A 166 -13.11 -2.94 8.15
CA TYR A 166 -11.90 -2.87 7.35
C TYR A 166 -10.83 -3.78 7.94
N SER A 167 -10.34 -4.75 7.15
CA SER A 167 -9.38 -5.75 7.62
C SER A 167 -8.32 -6.11 6.61
N SER A 168 -7.08 -5.74 6.90
CA SER A 168 -5.89 -6.15 6.16
C SER A 168 -5.64 -7.67 6.21
N LEU A 169 -6.30 -8.43 7.09
CA LEU A 169 -6.17 -9.89 7.17
C LEU A 169 -7.12 -10.65 6.23
N THR A 170 -8.02 -9.95 5.52
CA THR A 170 -9.00 -10.57 4.62
C THR A 170 -8.62 -10.53 3.13
N THR A 171 -7.49 -9.91 2.79
CA THR A 171 -7.01 -9.66 1.41
C THR A 171 -5.50 -9.80 1.31
#